data_AF-A0A519CHQ8-F1
#
_entry.id   AF-A0A519CHQ8-F1
#
_cell.length_a   1.000
_cell.length_b   1.000
_cell.length_c   1.000
_cell.angle_alpha   90.00
_cell.angle_beta   90.00
_cell.angle_gamma   90.00
#
_symmetry.space_group_name_H-M   'P 1'
#
loop_
_entity.id
_entity.type
_entity.pdbx_description
1 polymer ?
#
loop_
_entity_poly.entity_id
_entity_poly.type
_entity_poly.pdbx_seq_one_letter_code
_entity_poly.pdbx_strand_id
1 'polypeptide(L)'
;FCTIVRGEGIFLFFAITAIYLIRNKITKESIYTIFPSIGLFFIILLPMVIFRIDAVGTDGIFIRTAASLVETSSIASDQNYSKIFQSFEIFFKYLGWIMIPNLIFFVPLGIIQYFKNRKKENNFVIIFPIIMVLPMLYAYSVPALDTRYLYFLFPILCLLSGLAIQHYISKTKTQNYILVGIFIVILFSSILFYEYKKDDWRMDIDNEKEYLKISQEILEFSEGINYHPTIGRYLNVDQLPNQWPILHDKISKKVELISPRQNSLNDFIVQNNESLTHIVVDNNSDLQKYLLEIYDKEYEFLELVYEYEMKEKERKFKVFKINYNLFNPK
;
A
#
# COMPACT_ATOMS: atom_id res chain seq x y z
N PHE A 1 -2.26 -18.01 -13.38
CA PHE A 1 -1.98 -16.57 -13.56
C PHE A 1 -2.12 -15.79 -12.25
N CYS A 2 -3.28 -15.78 -11.57
CA CYS A 2 -3.47 -15.04 -10.31
C CYS A 2 -2.37 -15.30 -9.26
N THR A 3 -2.02 -16.56 -9.02
CA THR A 3 -0.96 -16.98 -8.08
C THR A 3 0.44 -16.47 -8.45
N ILE A 4 0.71 -16.27 -9.74
CA ILE A 4 2.01 -15.79 -10.22
C ILE A 4 2.17 -14.31 -9.89
N VAL A 5 1.11 -13.52 -10.07
CA VAL A 5 1.09 -12.08 -9.79
C VAL A 5 1.11 -11.81 -8.28
N ARG A 6 0.36 -12.61 -7.50
CA ARG A 6 0.27 -12.49 -6.03
C ARG A 6 0.13 -13.87 -5.41
N GLY A 7 0.95 -14.17 -4.39
CA GLY A 7 0.95 -15.47 -3.72
C GLY A 7 -0.39 -15.85 -3.10
N GLU A 8 -1.16 -14.86 -2.63
CA GLU A 8 -2.51 -15.03 -2.09
C GLU A 8 -3.49 -15.59 -3.13
N GLY A 9 -3.19 -15.45 -4.42
CA GLY A 9 -4.00 -16.00 -5.51
C GLY A 9 -4.12 -17.54 -5.47
N ILE A 10 -3.26 -18.25 -4.73
CA ILE A 10 -3.41 -19.70 -4.50
C ILE A 10 -4.71 -20.06 -3.77
N PHE A 11 -5.22 -19.16 -2.91
CA PHE A 11 -6.48 -19.39 -2.19
C PHE A 11 -7.69 -19.45 -3.11
N LEU A 12 -7.61 -18.81 -4.29
CA LEU A 12 -8.65 -18.94 -5.31
C LEU A 12 -8.75 -20.38 -5.83
N PHE A 13 -7.60 -21.04 -6.05
CA PHE A 13 -7.56 -22.45 -6.45
C PHE A 13 -8.19 -23.34 -5.38
N PHE A 14 -7.86 -23.11 -4.11
CA PHE A 14 -8.48 -23.84 -2.99
C PHE A 14 -9.98 -23.55 -2.86
N ALA A 15 -10.42 -22.31 -3.05
CA ALA A 15 -11.82 -21.93 -3.01
C ALA A 15 -12.63 -22.67 -4.08
N ILE A 16 -12.15 -22.68 -5.33
CA ILE A 16 -12.80 -23.38 -6.44
C ILE A 16 -12.84 -24.89 -6.18
N THR A 17 -11.72 -25.46 -5.71
CA THR A 17 -11.63 -26.90 -5.41
C THR A 17 -12.59 -27.30 -4.30
N ALA A 18 -12.67 -26.51 -3.22
CA ALA A 18 -13.60 -26.75 -2.11
C ALA A 18 -15.06 -26.65 -2.58
N ILE A 19 -15.41 -25.62 -3.37
CA ILE A 19 -16.75 -25.46 -3.93
C ILE A 19 -17.12 -26.65 -4.83
N TYR A 20 -16.20 -27.10 -5.68
CA TYR A 20 -16.40 -28.26 -6.54
C TYR A 20 -16.66 -29.54 -5.74
N LEU A 21 -15.83 -29.81 -4.72
CA LEU A 21 -15.97 -30.98 -3.85
C LEU A 21 -17.29 -30.97 -3.07
N ILE A 22 -17.69 -29.82 -2.54
CA ILE A 22 -18.94 -29.68 -1.79
C ILE A 22 -20.15 -29.89 -2.71
N ARG A 23 -20.08 -29.40 -3.95
CA ARG A 23 -21.16 -29.55 -4.94
C ARG A 23 -21.30 -30.99 -5.44
N ASN A 24 -20.19 -31.63 -5.80
CA ASN A 24 -20.20 -32.94 -6.45
C ASN A 24 -20.06 -34.12 -5.47
N LYS A 25 -19.88 -33.83 -4.17
CA LYS A 25 -19.51 -34.78 -3.12
C LYS A 25 -18.14 -35.43 -3.40
N ILE A 26 -17.53 -35.95 -2.33
CA ILE A 26 -16.25 -36.65 -2.43
C ILE A 26 -16.52 -38.07 -2.93
N THR A 27 -16.46 -38.27 -4.24
CA THR A 27 -16.56 -39.57 -4.92
C THR A 27 -15.28 -39.87 -5.71
N LYS A 28 -15.10 -41.12 -6.14
CA LYS A 28 -13.95 -41.51 -6.99
C LYS A 28 -13.83 -40.62 -8.23
N GLU A 29 -14.95 -40.35 -8.91
CA GLU A 29 -14.98 -39.47 -10.10
C GLU A 29 -14.55 -38.03 -9.79
N SER A 30 -15.01 -37.48 -8.67
CA SER A 30 -14.61 -36.13 -8.25
C SER A 30 -13.10 -36.05 -7.99
N ILE A 31 -12.51 -37.10 -7.39
CA ILE A 31 -11.08 -37.19 -7.11
C ILE A 31 -10.28 -37.33 -8.40
N TYR A 32 -10.75 -38.17 -9.34
CA TYR A 32 -10.14 -38.31 -10.66
C TYR A 32 -10.17 -37.02 -11.48
N THR A 33 -11.06 -36.08 -11.18
CA THR A 33 -11.08 -34.75 -11.81
C THR A 33 -10.10 -33.79 -11.14
N ILE A 34 -10.02 -33.81 -9.81
CA ILE A 34 -9.21 -32.86 -9.03
C ILE A 34 -7.72 -33.18 -9.12
N PHE A 35 -7.34 -34.45 -9.01
CA PHE A 35 -5.94 -34.84 -9.02
C PHE A 35 -5.17 -34.35 -10.26
N PRO A 36 -5.65 -34.57 -11.51
CA PRO A 36 -5.00 -34.00 -12.68
C PRO A 36 -5.08 -32.48 -12.72
N SER A 37 -6.13 -31.86 -12.17
CA SER A 37 -6.24 -30.40 -12.08
C SER A 37 -5.17 -29.79 -11.16
N ILE A 38 -4.88 -30.44 -10.03
CA ILE A 38 -3.76 -30.08 -9.14
C ILE A 38 -2.43 -30.24 -9.89
N GLY A 39 -2.24 -31.37 -10.58
CA GLY A 39 -1.04 -31.61 -11.39
C GLY A 39 -0.82 -30.52 -12.44
N LEU A 40 -1.85 -30.20 -13.22
CA LEU A 40 -1.81 -29.13 -14.23
C LEU A 40 -1.50 -27.77 -13.60
N PHE A 41 -2.12 -27.46 -12.46
CA PHE A 41 -1.87 -26.22 -11.74
C PHE A 41 -0.39 -26.07 -11.37
N PHE A 42 0.24 -27.11 -10.81
CA PHE A 42 1.65 -27.07 -10.43
C PHE A 42 2.60 -27.13 -11.63
N ILE A 43 2.26 -27.86 -12.70
CA ILE A 43 3.04 -27.86 -13.95
C ILE A 43 3.16 -26.45 -14.53
N ILE A 44 2.10 -25.64 -14.44
CA ILE A 44 2.11 -24.25 -14.90
C ILE A 44 2.82 -23.34 -13.88
N LEU A 45 2.62 -23.56 -12.58
CA LEU A 45 3.13 -22.68 -11.53
C LEU A 45 4.64 -22.83 -11.30
N LEU A 46 5.15 -24.06 -11.28
CA LEU A 46 6.53 -24.37 -10.88
C LEU A 46 7.60 -23.68 -11.76
N PRO A 47 7.50 -23.69 -13.11
CA PRO A 47 8.49 -22.99 -13.93
C PRO A 47 8.61 -21.51 -13.59
N MET A 48 7.47 -20.86 -13.31
CA MET A 48 7.44 -19.45 -12.94
C MET A 48 7.99 -19.20 -11.52
N VAL A 49 7.75 -20.13 -10.59
CA VAL A 49 8.33 -20.09 -9.24
C VAL A 49 9.86 -20.18 -9.31
N ILE A 50 10.40 -21.15 -10.06
CA ILE A 50 11.85 -21.34 -10.23
C ILE A 50 12.47 -20.09 -10.86
N PHE A 51 11.91 -19.62 -11.99
CA PHE A 51 12.41 -18.42 -12.66
C PHE A 51 12.44 -17.18 -11.74
N ARG A 52 11.42 -16.98 -10.89
CA ARG A 52 11.39 -15.85 -9.95
C ARG A 52 12.41 -15.98 -8.83
N ILE A 53 12.65 -17.20 -8.35
CA ILE A 53 13.70 -17.45 -7.36
C ILE A 53 15.07 -17.10 -7.96
N ASP A 54 15.35 -17.52 -9.19
CA ASP A 54 16.63 -17.24 -9.85
C ASP A 54 16.80 -15.74 -10.14
N ALA A 55 15.74 -15.05 -10.55
CA ALA A 55 15.80 -13.63 -10.93
C ALA A 55 15.76 -12.66 -9.74
N VAL A 56 15.05 -12.99 -8.66
CA VAL A 56 14.72 -12.06 -7.56
C VAL A 56 15.07 -12.62 -6.16
N GLY A 57 15.51 -13.88 -6.07
CA GLY A 57 15.83 -14.55 -4.81
C GLY A 57 14.61 -15.00 -3.99
N THR A 58 13.38 -14.76 -4.49
CA THR A 58 12.14 -15.19 -3.83
C THR A 58 11.02 -15.43 -4.83
N ASP A 59 10.16 -16.40 -4.54
CA ASP A 59 8.95 -16.67 -5.33
C ASP A 59 7.75 -15.80 -4.92
N GLY A 60 7.81 -15.14 -3.77
CA GLY A 60 6.70 -14.40 -3.18
C GLY A 60 5.42 -15.22 -2.90
N ILE A 61 5.49 -16.55 -2.99
CA ILE A 61 4.38 -17.50 -2.86
C ILE A 61 4.63 -18.46 -1.69
N PHE A 62 5.72 -19.23 -1.72
CA PHE A 62 6.03 -20.25 -0.72
C PHE A 62 7.14 -19.81 0.24
N ILE A 63 8.20 -19.17 -0.27
CA ILE A 63 9.37 -18.77 0.53
C ILE A 63 8.99 -17.81 1.65
N ARG A 64 8.12 -16.83 1.36
CA ARG A 64 7.62 -15.86 2.36
C ARG A 64 6.90 -16.56 3.51
N THR A 65 6.09 -17.55 3.19
CA THR A 65 5.29 -18.31 4.14
C THR A 65 6.19 -19.22 4.98
N ALA A 66 7.20 -19.85 4.37
CA ALA A 66 8.19 -20.66 5.08
C ALA A 66 9.01 -19.83 6.09
N ALA A 67 9.49 -18.65 5.68
CA ALA A 67 10.22 -17.74 6.57
C ALA A 67 9.35 -17.29 7.76
N SER A 68 8.07 -16.97 7.50
CA SER A 68 7.13 -16.54 8.54
C SER A 68 6.72 -17.67 9.49
N LEU A 69 6.66 -18.92 9.01
CA LEU A 69 6.42 -20.10 9.86
C LEU A 69 7.58 -20.36 10.82
N VAL A 70 8.82 -20.15 10.37
CA VAL A 70 10.01 -20.24 11.23
C VAL A 70 9.96 -19.15 12.32
N GLU A 71 9.64 -17.91 11.96
CA GLU A 71 9.51 -16.81 12.94
C GLU A 71 8.40 -17.06 13.97
N THR A 72 7.22 -17.48 13.50
CA THR A 72 6.05 -17.73 14.39
C THR A 72 6.23 -18.95 15.31
N SER A 73 7.05 -19.94 14.93
CA SER A 73 7.35 -21.09 15.78
C SER A 73 8.18 -20.74 17.04
N SER A 74 8.85 -19.59 17.05
CA SER A 74 9.79 -19.20 18.12
C SER A 74 9.19 -18.27 19.19
N ILE A 75 7.96 -17.77 19.00
CA ILE A 75 7.35 -16.79 19.92
C ILE A 75 5.87 -17.14 20.15
N ALA A 76 5.61 -18.09 21.05
CA ALA A 76 4.30 -18.34 21.63
C ALA A 76 4.15 -17.52 22.92
N SER A 77 3.79 -16.23 22.80
CA SER A 77 3.46 -15.35 23.93
C SER A 77 2.18 -14.56 23.67
N ASP A 78 1.58 -13.97 24.71
CA ASP A 78 0.33 -13.18 24.72
C ASP A 78 0.21 -12.12 23.60
N GLN A 79 1.35 -11.68 23.05
CA GLN A 79 1.41 -10.78 21.90
C GLN A 79 0.68 -11.32 20.67
N ASN A 80 0.61 -12.64 20.45
CA ASN A 80 -0.07 -13.21 19.27
C ASN A 80 -1.59 -13.06 19.31
N TYR A 81 -2.22 -13.16 20.48
CA TYR A 81 -3.67 -12.93 20.61
C TYR A 81 -4.03 -11.48 20.26
N SER A 82 -3.20 -10.52 20.70
CA SER A 82 -3.38 -9.10 20.37
C SER A 82 -3.25 -8.84 18.87
N LYS A 83 -2.29 -9.49 18.18
CA LYS A 83 -2.11 -9.35 16.72
C LYS A 83 -3.29 -9.91 15.92
N ILE A 84 -3.83 -11.06 16.31
CA ILE A 84 -5.01 -11.65 15.63
C ILE A 84 -6.22 -10.71 15.78
N PHE A 85 -6.49 -10.23 17.00
CA PHE A 85 -7.60 -9.31 17.25
C PHE A 85 -7.45 -8.02 16.44
N GLN A 86 -6.25 -7.42 16.43
CA GLN A 86 -5.94 -6.26 15.62
C GLN A 86 -6.14 -6.52 14.12
N SER A 87 -5.81 -7.72 13.64
CA SER A 87 -6.02 -8.12 12.25
C SER A 87 -7.51 -8.13 11.87
N PHE A 88 -8.37 -8.61 12.77
CA PHE A 88 -9.82 -8.55 12.58
C PHE A 88 -10.35 -7.12 12.60
N GLU A 89 -9.86 -6.27 13.51
CA GLU A 89 -10.23 -4.85 13.57
C GLU A 89 -9.89 -4.14 12.25
N ILE A 90 -8.65 -4.31 11.77
CA ILE A 90 -8.19 -3.76 10.48
C ILE A 90 -9.03 -4.32 9.32
N PHE A 91 -9.30 -5.62 9.32
CA PHE A 91 -10.11 -6.28 8.32
C PHE A 91 -11.50 -5.64 8.22
N PHE A 92 -12.24 -5.51 9.33
CA PHE A 92 -13.59 -4.94 9.31
C PHE A 92 -13.59 -3.45 8.96
N LYS A 93 -12.59 -2.70 9.44
CA LYS A 93 -12.39 -1.30 9.04
C LYS A 93 -12.26 -1.19 7.53
N TYR A 94 -11.31 -1.92 6.93
CA TYR A 94 -11.08 -1.86 5.49
C TYR A 94 -12.20 -2.49 4.66
N LEU A 95 -12.89 -3.51 5.18
CA LEU A 95 -14.10 -4.04 4.55
C LEU A 95 -15.15 -2.93 4.40
N GLY A 96 -15.36 -2.12 5.45
CA GLY A 96 -16.22 -0.94 5.37
C GLY A 96 -15.73 0.07 4.33
N TRP A 97 -14.43 0.37 4.29
CA TRP A 97 -13.85 1.30 3.32
C TRP A 97 -14.07 0.88 1.87
N ILE A 98 -13.84 -0.39 1.52
CA ILE A 98 -14.00 -0.86 0.13
C ILE A 98 -15.46 -0.92 -0.31
N MET A 99 -16.40 -0.88 0.64
CA MET A 99 -17.83 -0.90 0.36
C MET A 99 -18.37 0.48 0.00
N ILE A 100 -17.65 1.55 0.36
CA ILE A 100 -18.02 2.93 -0.01
C ILE A 100 -17.70 3.15 -1.49
N PRO A 101 -18.58 3.81 -2.27
CA PRO A 101 -19.82 4.45 -1.82
C PRO A 101 -21.07 3.54 -1.84
N ASN A 102 -21.07 2.49 -2.66
CA ASN A 102 -22.34 1.86 -3.08
C ASN A 102 -22.67 0.59 -2.29
N LEU A 103 -21.68 -0.27 -2.12
CA LEU A 103 -21.87 -1.60 -1.55
C LEU A 103 -22.22 -1.53 -0.06
N ILE A 104 -21.90 -0.43 0.63
CA ILE A 104 -22.11 -0.25 2.07
C ILE A 104 -23.58 -0.42 2.47
N PHE A 105 -24.52 0.01 1.62
CA PHE A 105 -25.95 -0.13 1.87
C PHE A 105 -26.51 -1.45 1.33
N PHE A 106 -26.10 -1.84 0.12
CA PHE A 106 -26.70 -2.99 -0.56
C PHE A 106 -26.19 -4.35 -0.06
N VAL A 107 -24.92 -4.46 0.32
CA VAL A 107 -24.36 -5.75 0.77
C VAL A 107 -25.01 -6.25 2.06
N PRO A 108 -25.16 -5.44 3.14
CA PRO A 108 -25.85 -5.91 4.35
C PRO A 108 -27.28 -6.40 4.06
N LEU A 109 -28.04 -5.65 3.24
CA LEU A 109 -29.38 -6.04 2.80
C LEU A 109 -29.35 -7.33 1.96
N GLY A 110 -28.33 -7.49 1.14
CA GLY A 110 -28.08 -8.68 0.32
C GLY A 110 -27.79 -9.91 1.15
N ILE A 111 -27.01 -9.76 2.22
CA ILE A 111 -26.72 -10.83 3.19
C ILE A 111 -28.03 -11.30 3.85
N ILE A 112 -28.85 -10.37 4.35
CA ILE A 112 -30.15 -10.69 4.95
C ILE A 112 -31.02 -11.47 3.95
N GLN A 113 -31.09 -10.99 2.70
CA GLN A 113 -31.91 -11.60 1.66
C GLN A 113 -31.40 -13.00 1.24
N TYR A 114 -30.08 -13.17 1.18
CA TYR A 114 -29.44 -14.44 0.88
C TYR A 114 -29.80 -15.50 1.93
N PHE A 115 -29.67 -15.17 3.22
CA PHE A 115 -29.99 -16.12 4.29
C PHE A 115 -31.46 -16.52 4.31
N LYS A 116 -32.39 -15.60 3.99
CA LYS A 116 -33.83 -15.91 3.89
C LYS A 116 -34.16 -16.93 2.80
N ASN A 117 -33.40 -16.97 1.70
CA ASN A 117 -33.69 -17.82 0.53
C ASN A 117 -32.56 -18.81 0.22
N ARG A 118 -31.77 -19.16 1.24
CA ARG A 118 -30.58 -19.97 1.07
C ARG A 118 -30.94 -21.36 0.55
N LYS A 119 -30.28 -21.77 -0.54
CA LYS A 119 -30.31 -23.13 -1.08
C LYS A 119 -28.91 -23.73 -1.04
N LYS A 120 -28.83 -25.07 -1.01
CA LYS A 120 -27.55 -25.81 -0.99
C LYS A 120 -26.66 -25.46 -2.19
N GLU A 121 -27.26 -25.27 -3.36
CA GLU A 121 -26.58 -24.88 -4.61
C GLU A 121 -25.85 -23.53 -4.52
N ASN A 122 -26.39 -22.61 -3.71
CA ASN A 122 -25.86 -21.26 -3.57
C ASN A 122 -24.92 -21.12 -2.35
N ASN A 123 -24.49 -22.23 -1.75
CA ASN A 123 -23.56 -22.21 -0.61
C ASN A 123 -22.18 -21.63 -0.97
N PHE A 124 -21.83 -21.56 -2.26
CA PHE A 124 -20.57 -20.94 -2.70
C PHE A 124 -20.46 -19.47 -2.24
N VAL A 125 -21.58 -18.77 -2.07
CA VAL A 125 -21.64 -17.39 -1.56
C VAL A 125 -21.08 -17.27 -0.14
N ILE A 126 -21.11 -18.36 0.65
CA ILE A 126 -20.50 -18.43 1.98
C ILE A 126 -19.09 -19.02 1.90
N ILE A 127 -18.92 -20.11 1.17
CA ILE A 127 -17.66 -20.88 1.14
C ILE A 127 -16.53 -20.04 0.54
N PHE A 128 -16.81 -19.33 -0.55
CA PHE A 128 -15.82 -18.50 -1.23
C PHE A 128 -15.22 -17.42 -0.32
N PRO A 129 -16.01 -16.52 0.32
CA PRO A 129 -15.43 -15.51 1.19
C PRO A 129 -14.72 -16.09 2.40
N ILE A 130 -15.20 -17.20 3.00
CA ILE A 130 -14.51 -17.84 4.12
C ILE A 130 -13.07 -18.22 3.76
N ILE A 131 -12.87 -18.85 2.61
CA ILE A 131 -11.52 -19.27 2.17
C ILE A 131 -10.68 -18.05 1.77
N MET A 132 -11.27 -17.08 1.07
CA MET A 132 -10.55 -15.89 0.62
C MET A 132 -10.19 -14.94 1.75
N VAL A 133 -10.90 -14.96 2.89
CA VAL A 133 -10.59 -14.14 4.08
C VAL A 133 -9.30 -14.54 4.78
N LEU A 134 -8.91 -15.82 4.72
CA LEU A 134 -7.70 -16.33 5.35
C LEU A 134 -6.42 -15.57 4.96
N PRO A 135 -6.06 -15.42 3.66
CA PRO A 135 -4.86 -14.67 3.29
C PRO A 135 -4.92 -13.19 3.67
N MET A 136 -6.13 -12.62 3.77
CA MET A 136 -6.31 -11.20 4.13
C MET A 136 -6.09 -10.96 5.62
N LEU A 137 -6.63 -11.84 6.47
CA LEU A 137 -6.37 -11.80 7.91
C LEU A 137 -4.87 -12.00 8.20
N TYR A 138 -4.21 -12.89 7.47
CA TYR A 138 -2.77 -13.05 7.57
C TYR A 138 -2.01 -11.79 7.16
N ALA A 139 -2.36 -11.16 6.03
CA ALA A 139 -1.75 -9.91 5.59
C ALA A 139 -1.92 -8.79 6.64
N TYR A 140 -3.07 -8.71 7.30
CA TYR A 140 -3.30 -7.72 8.36
C TYR A 140 -2.62 -8.06 9.69
N SER A 141 -2.22 -9.31 9.93
CA SER A 141 -1.38 -9.68 11.09
C SER A 141 0.08 -9.28 10.95
N VAL A 142 0.55 -9.13 9.72
CA VAL A 142 1.90 -8.65 9.38
C VAL A 142 1.72 -7.25 8.80
N PRO A 143 1.60 -6.20 9.64
CA PRO A 143 0.87 -4.93 9.46
C PRO A 143 0.86 -4.32 8.05
N ALA A 144 0.28 -5.01 7.08
CA ALA A 144 0.17 -4.60 5.70
C ALA A 144 -1.14 -3.84 5.55
N LEU A 145 -1.08 -2.55 5.86
CA LEU A 145 -2.22 -1.64 5.98
C LEU A 145 -2.76 -1.20 4.60
N ASP A 146 -3.31 -2.15 3.84
CA ASP A 146 -3.76 -1.90 2.47
C ASP A 146 -5.13 -2.53 2.16
N THR A 147 -6.01 -1.76 1.52
CA THR A 147 -7.35 -2.21 1.11
C THR A 147 -7.32 -3.17 -0.09
N ARG A 148 -6.23 -3.18 -0.87
CA ARG A 148 -6.07 -4.00 -2.09
C ARG A 148 -6.14 -5.51 -1.83
N TYR A 149 -5.91 -5.96 -0.58
CA TYR A 149 -6.07 -7.37 -0.23
C TYR A 149 -7.54 -7.80 -0.32
N LEU A 150 -8.49 -6.92 -0.02
CA LEU A 150 -9.94 -7.19 -0.03
C LEU A 150 -10.56 -7.22 -1.43
N TYR A 151 -9.82 -6.86 -2.47
CA TYR A 151 -10.37 -6.72 -3.82
C TYR A 151 -10.91 -8.04 -4.38
N PHE A 152 -10.39 -9.18 -3.89
CA PHE A 152 -10.89 -10.50 -4.22
C PHE A 152 -12.32 -10.78 -3.74
N LEU A 153 -12.85 -10.02 -2.77
CA LEU A 153 -14.23 -10.17 -2.31
C LEU A 153 -15.25 -9.47 -3.21
N PHE A 154 -14.84 -8.53 -4.08
CA PHE A 154 -15.76 -7.75 -4.91
C PHE A 154 -16.75 -8.60 -5.71
N PRO A 155 -16.38 -9.72 -6.34
CA PRO A 155 -17.36 -10.56 -7.03
C PRO A 155 -18.53 -11.01 -6.15
N ILE A 156 -18.26 -11.41 -4.89
CA ILE A 156 -19.30 -11.81 -3.94
C ILE A 156 -20.04 -10.60 -3.38
N LEU A 157 -19.36 -9.49 -3.11
CA LEU A 157 -20.01 -8.25 -2.66
C LEU A 157 -20.99 -7.71 -3.72
N CYS A 158 -20.59 -7.73 -5.00
CA CYS A 158 -21.45 -7.36 -6.12
C CYS A 158 -22.64 -8.32 -6.27
N LEU A 159 -22.44 -9.63 -6.11
CA LEU A 159 -23.52 -10.61 -6.13
C LEU A 159 -24.54 -10.34 -5.01
N LEU A 160 -24.08 -10.12 -3.78
CA LEU A 160 -24.95 -9.81 -2.64
C LEU A 160 -25.70 -8.48 -2.86
N SER A 161 -25.03 -7.46 -3.37
CA SER A 161 -25.65 -6.20 -3.74
C SER A 161 -26.75 -6.39 -4.78
N GLY A 162 -26.50 -7.19 -5.81
CA GLY A 162 -27.49 -7.54 -6.84
C GLY A 162 -28.73 -8.23 -6.27
N LEU A 163 -28.56 -9.14 -5.30
CA LEU A 163 -29.69 -9.78 -4.60
C LEU A 163 -30.55 -8.77 -3.83
N ALA A 164 -29.93 -7.77 -3.20
CA ALA A 164 -30.67 -6.70 -2.52
C ALA A 164 -31.47 -5.85 -3.52
N ILE A 165 -30.82 -5.41 -4.59
CA ILE A 165 -31.45 -4.59 -5.65
C ILE A 165 -32.64 -5.34 -6.26
N GLN A 166 -32.45 -6.63 -6.60
CA GLN A 166 -33.52 -7.47 -7.14
C GLN A 166 -34.69 -7.64 -6.16
N HIS A 167 -34.44 -7.71 -4.85
CA HIS A 167 -35.54 -7.90 -3.91
C HIS A 167 -36.32 -6.62 -3.61
N TYR A 168 -35.59 -5.52 -3.38
CA TYR A 168 -36.16 -4.28 -2.84
C TYR A 168 -36.50 -3.25 -3.92
N ILE A 169 -35.70 -3.16 -4.99
CA ILE A 169 -35.86 -2.11 -6.01
C ILE A 169 -36.63 -2.65 -7.22
N SER A 170 -36.30 -3.86 -7.69
CA SER A 170 -36.78 -4.34 -9.00
C SER A 170 -38.26 -4.72 -9.08
N LYS A 171 -38.99 -4.64 -7.96
CA LYS A 171 -40.45 -4.84 -7.91
C LYS A 171 -41.24 -3.57 -8.27
N THR A 172 -40.57 -2.44 -8.42
CA THR A 172 -41.20 -1.15 -8.71
C THR A 172 -41.19 -0.83 -10.20
N LYS A 173 -42.24 -0.17 -10.71
CA LYS A 173 -42.31 0.28 -12.12
C LYS A 173 -41.22 1.28 -12.48
N THR A 174 -40.67 1.98 -11.49
CA THR A 174 -39.68 3.06 -11.64
C THR A 174 -38.24 2.62 -11.32
N GLN A 175 -37.98 1.31 -11.22
CA GLN A 175 -36.66 0.75 -10.84
C GLN A 175 -35.47 1.38 -11.58
N ASN A 176 -35.58 1.60 -12.88
CA ASN A 176 -34.50 2.13 -13.71
C ASN A 176 -34.20 3.59 -13.34
N TYR A 177 -35.24 4.40 -13.08
CA TYR A 177 -35.06 5.78 -12.65
C TYR A 177 -34.42 5.88 -11.26
N ILE A 178 -34.78 4.98 -10.34
CA ILE A 178 -34.16 4.91 -9.01
C ILE A 178 -32.67 4.58 -9.13
N LEU A 179 -32.31 3.56 -9.93
CA LEU A 179 -30.92 3.16 -10.14
C LEU A 179 -30.10 4.27 -10.82
N VAL A 180 -30.66 4.94 -11.83
CA VAL A 180 -30.02 6.10 -12.48
C VAL A 180 -29.85 7.25 -11.49
N GLY A 181 -30.84 7.53 -10.66
CA GLY A 181 -30.76 8.57 -9.62
C GLY A 181 -29.62 8.30 -8.63
N ILE A 182 -29.52 7.06 -8.13
CA ILE A 182 -28.42 6.63 -7.25
C ILE A 182 -27.08 6.84 -7.95
N PHE A 183 -26.95 6.40 -9.21
CA PHE A 183 -25.72 6.58 -9.99
C PHE A 183 -25.31 8.05 -10.14
N ILE A 184 -26.27 8.94 -10.44
CA ILE A 184 -26.02 10.38 -10.56
C ILE A 184 -25.57 10.96 -9.22
N VAL A 185 -26.24 10.62 -8.11
CA VAL A 185 -25.84 11.07 -6.77
C VAL A 185 -24.41 10.64 -6.44
N ILE A 186 -24.04 9.42 -6.79
CA ILE A 186 -22.67 8.90 -6.56
C ILE A 186 -21.65 9.70 -7.38
N LEU A 187 -21.88 9.88 -8.67
CA LEU A 187 -20.98 10.66 -9.52
C LEU A 187 -20.83 12.08 -8.99
N PHE A 188 -21.94 12.74 -8.66
CA PHE A 188 -21.93 14.09 -8.15
C PHE A 188 -21.23 14.18 -6.80
N SER A 189 -21.50 13.25 -5.88
CA SER A 189 -20.80 13.19 -4.58
C SER A 189 -19.29 12.95 -4.74
N SER A 190 -18.87 12.17 -5.74
CA SER A 190 -17.46 11.93 -6.02
C SER A 190 -16.77 13.19 -6.55
N ILE A 191 -17.44 13.94 -7.44
CA ILE A 191 -16.95 15.22 -7.95
C ILE A 191 -16.87 16.25 -6.81
N LEU A 192 -17.92 16.37 -6.00
CA LEU A 192 -17.93 17.27 -4.84
C LEU A 192 -16.84 16.91 -3.82
N PHE A 193 -16.66 15.62 -3.55
CA PHE A 193 -15.60 15.16 -2.65
C PHE A 193 -14.22 15.48 -3.21
N TYR A 194 -14.01 15.28 -4.52
CA TYR A 194 -12.77 15.65 -5.19
C TYR A 194 -12.51 17.15 -5.09
N GLU A 195 -13.50 18.00 -5.41
CA GLU A 195 -13.33 19.46 -5.34
C GLU A 195 -13.10 19.92 -3.90
N TYR A 196 -13.82 19.35 -2.92
CA TYR A 196 -13.59 19.62 -1.50
C TYR A 196 -12.18 19.21 -1.04
N LYS A 197 -11.65 18.10 -1.56
CA LYS A 197 -10.31 17.60 -1.23
C LYS A 197 -9.18 18.25 -2.01
N LYS A 198 -9.48 18.91 -3.12
CA LYS A 198 -8.49 19.60 -3.96
C LYS A 198 -7.80 20.71 -3.19
N ASP A 199 -8.53 21.41 -2.34
CA ASP A 199 -8.00 22.47 -1.46
C ASP A 199 -7.55 21.93 -0.09
N ASP A 200 -7.57 20.61 0.13
CA ASP A 200 -6.95 19.99 1.31
C ASP A 200 -5.44 20.26 1.25
N TRP A 201 -4.83 20.60 2.39
CA TRP A 201 -3.42 21.00 2.49
C TRP A 201 -2.42 20.00 1.89
N ARG A 202 -2.84 18.75 1.63
CA ARG A 202 -2.03 17.70 0.98
C ARG A 202 -1.99 17.80 -0.54
N MET A 203 -2.78 18.67 -1.15
CA MET A 203 -2.95 18.78 -2.60
C MET A 203 -3.08 20.25 -3.07
N ASP A 204 -2.69 21.18 -2.20
CA ASP A 204 -2.65 22.59 -2.53
C ASP A 204 -1.52 22.89 -3.51
N ILE A 205 -1.91 23.35 -4.69
CA ILE A 205 -1.05 23.66 -5.82
C ILE A 205 0.02 24.70 -5.45
N ASP A 206 -0.28 25.68 -4.62
CA ASP A 206 0.68 26.74 -4.30
C ASP A 206 1.77 26.22 -3.35
N ASN A 207 1.40 25.37 -2.39
CA ASN A 207 2.35 24.62 -1.58
C ASN A 207 3.24 23.68 -2.41
N GLU A 208 2.67 22.96 -3.38
CA GLU A 208 3.42 22.08 -4.30
C GLU A 208 4.45 22.88 -5.12
N LYS A 209 4.08 24.07 -5.62
CA LYS A 209 5.01 24.97 -6.33
C LYS A 209 6.13 25.48 -5.41
N GLU A 210 5.83 25.81 -4.16
CA GLU A 210 6.83 26.26 -3.20
C GLU A 210 7.83 25.14 -2.86
N TYR A 211 7.36 23.91 -2.63
CA TYR A 211 8.27 22.76 -2.43
C TYR A 211 9.15 22.47 -3.65
N LEU A 212 8.57 22.58 -4.86
CA LEU A 212 9.32 22.45 -6.10
C LEU A 212 10.40 23.53 -6.20
N LYS A 213 10.05 24.79 -5.90
CA LYS A 213 11.00 25.91 -5.90
C LYS A 213 12.16 25.67 -4.92
N ILE A 214 11.87 25.25 -3.69
CA ILE A 214 12.90 24.94 -2.68
C ILE A 214 13.82 23.82 -3.19
N SER A 215 13.24 22.76 -3.77
CA SER A 215 13.99 21.66 -4.37
C SER A 215 14.94 22.13 -5.49
N GLN A 216 14.44 22.96 -6.40
CA GLN A 216 15.22 23.53 -7.49
C GLN A 216 16.38 24.36 -6.97
N GLU A 217 16.16 25.21 -5.97
CA GLU A 217 17.23 26.00 -5.36
C GLU A 217 18.32 25.12 -4.75
N ILE A 218 17.92 24.08 -4.00
CA ILE A 218 18.85 23.11 -3.38
C ILE A 218 19.68 22.39 -4.44
N LEU A 219 19.09 22.06 -5.59
CA LEU A 219 19.82 21.42 -6.70
C LEU A 219 20.93 22.29 -7.26
N GLU A 220 20.87 23.62 -7.13
CA GLU A 220 21.89 24.50 -7.69
C GLU A 220 23.22 24.39 -6.95
N PHE A 221 23.19 24.29 -5.61
CA PHE A 221 24.37 24.41 -4.75
C PHE A 221 24.76 23.14 -3.98
N SER A 222 23.94 22.09 -3.97
CA SER A 222 24.24 20.83 -3.27
C SER A 222 24.70 19.71 -4.21
N GLU A 223 25.46 18.76 -3.69
CA GLU A 223 25.87 17.52 -4.39
C GLU A 223 25.33 16.27 -3.69
N GLY A 224 25.03 16.37 -2.39
CA GLY A 224 24.30 15.34 -1.67
C GLY A 224 23.74 15.85 -0.35
N ILE A 225 22.52 15.38 -0.04
CA ILE A 225 21.72 15.83 1.11
C ILE A 225 21.13 14.65 1.87
N ASN A 226 20.69 14.87 3.12
CA ASN A 226 19.87 13.87 3.82
C ASN A 226 18.51 13.68 3.15
N TYR A 227 17.98 12.47 3.27
CA TYR A 227 16.61 12.17 2.88
C TYR A 227 15.63 12.98 3.73
N HIS A 228 14.94 13.91 3.07
CA HIS A 228 13.83 14.66 3.63
C HIS A 228 12.51 14.18 3.00
N PRO A 229 11.49 13.76 3.79
CA PRO A 229 10.26 13.13 3.26
C PRO A 229 9.49 13.96 2.24
N THR A 230 9.50 15.29 2.39
CA THR A 230 8.89 16.24 1.46
C THR A 230 9.85 16.62 0.33
N ILE A 231 10.93 17.35 0.61
CA ILE A 231 11.88 17.85 -0.40
C ILE A 231 12.47 16.73 -1.28
N GLY A 232 12.79 15.57 -0.72
CA GLY A 232 13.34 14.46 -1.50
C GLY A 232 12.41 13.94 -2.61
N ARG A 233 11.10 14.17 -2.52
CA ARG A 233 10.15 13.82 -3.59
C ARG A 233 10.33 14.72 -4.80
N TYR A 234 10.36 16.03 -4.58
CA TYR A 234 10.52 17.04 -5.64
C TYR A 234 11.94 17.00 -6.23
N LEU A 235 12.95 16.83 -5.38
CA LEU A 235 14.35 16.76 -5.78
C LEU A 235 14.61 15.62 -6.77
N ASN A 236 13.95 14.47 -6.58
CA ASN A 236 14.06 13.36 -7.52
C ASN A 236 13.42 13.67 -8.87
N VAL A 237 12.30 14.39 -8.89
CA VAL A 237 11.53 14.68 -10.11
C VAL A 237 12.30 15.64 -11.01
N ASP A 238 12.87 16.71 -10.47
CA ASP A 238 13.64 17.71 -11.23
C ASP A 238 14.93 17.16 -11.84
N GLN A 239 15.44 16.04 -11.31
CA GLN A 239 16.64 15.37 -11.82
C GLN A 239 16.34 14.32 -12.90
N LEU A 240 15.06 14.04 -13.20
CA LEU A 240 14.69 13.09 -14.24
C LEU A 240 14.93 13.68 -15.63
N PRO A 241 15.39 12.86 -16.60
CA PRO A 241 15.56 13.33 -17.97
C PRO A 241 14.20 13.57 -18.63
N ASN A 242 14.16 14.58 -19.52
CA ASN A 242 12.96 14.91 -20.29
C ASN A 242 12.71 13.95 -21.47
N GLN A 243 13.65 13.05 -21.78
CA GLN A 243 13.57 12.12 -22.91
C GLN A 243 13.33 10.68 -22.43
N TRP A 244 12.30 10.04 -22.99
CA TRP A 244 11.88 8.68 -22.66
C TRP A 244 11.81 7.82 -23.93
N PRO A 245 12.01 6.49 -23.83
CA PRO A 245 12.32 5.71 -22.63
C PRO A 245 13.81 5.74 -22.25
N ILE A 246 14.12 5.69 -20.95
CA ILE A 246 15.49 5.54 -20.42
C ILE A 246 15.58 4.33 -19.48
N LEU A 247 16.72 3.63 -19.52
CA LEU A 247 17.02 2.53 -18.60
C LEU A 247 17.38 3.11 -17.22
N HIS A 248 16.91 2.49 -16.13
CA HIS A 248 17.00 3.07 -14.78
C HIS A 248 18.44 3.33 -14.32
N ASP A 249 19.37 2.44 -14.67
CA ASP A 249 20.81 2.54 -14.42
C ASP A 249 21.48 3.71 -15.16
N LYS A 250 20.86 4.24 -16.21
CA LYS A 250 21.35 5.40 -16.98
C LYS A 250 20.82 6.73 -16.44
N ILE A 251 19.98 6.72 -15.41
CA ILE A 251 19.50 7.93 -14.77
C ILE A 251 20.61 8.47 -13.86
N SER A 252 21.34 9.47 -14.35
CA SER A 252 22.32 10.20 -13.55
C SER A 252 21.61 11.25 -12.71
N LYS A 253 21.86 11.24 -11.40
CA LYS A 253 21.36 12.25 -10.45
C LYS A 253 22.51 13.18 -10.08
N LYS A 254 22.28 14.49 -10.15
CA LYS A 254 23.24 15.53 -9.73
C LYS A 254 23.40 15.53 -8.21
N VAL A 255 22.30 15.36 -7.48
CA VAL A 255 22.24 15.43 -6.02
C VAL A 255 21.78 14.09 -5.47
N GLU A 256 22.63 13.50 -4.63
CA GLU A 256 22.34 12.24 -3.95
C GLU A 256 21.45 12.44 -2.72
N LEU A 257 20.44 11.57 -2.56
CA LEU A 257 19.57 11.53 -1.39
C LEU A 257 20.02 10.41 -0.44
N ILE A 258 20.60 10.80 0.68
CA ILE A 258 21.25 9.87 1.61
C ILE A 258 20.30 9.57 2.77
N SER A 259 19.98 8.30 2.96
CA SER A 259 19.10 7.88 4.05
C SER A 259 19.79 8.05 5.41
N PRO A 260 19.27 8.87 6.34
CA PRO A 260 19.77 8.92 7.70
C PRO A 260 19.34 7.62 8.38
N ARG A 261 20.23 6.63 8.51
CA ARG A 261 19.94 5.34 9.19
C ARG A 261 20.65 5.21 10.53
N GLN A 262 21.66 6.04 10.73
CA GLN A 262 22.53 6.10 11.90
C GLN A 262 21.76 6.70 13.07
N ASN A 263 22.26 6.51 14.29
CA ASN A 263 21.61 6.96 15.51
C ASN A 263 22.06 8.37 15.95
N SER A 264 23.09 8.93 15.33
CA SER A 264 23.65 10.24 15.67
C SER A 264 24.04 11.04 14.42
N LEU A 265 24.10 12.37 14.56
CA LEU A 265 24.54 13.29 13.52
C LEU A 265 26.00 13.03 13.12
N ASN A 266 26.88 12.81 14.09
CA ASN A 266 28.30 12.59 13.82
C ASN A 266 28.51 11.28 13.05
N ASP A 267 27.87 10.19 13.47
CA ASP A 267 27.97 8.91 12.76
C ASP A 267 27.42 9.02 11.33
N PHE A 268 26.33 9.80 11.16
CA PHE A 268 25.75 10.05 9.84
C PHE A 268 26.72 10.81 8.93
N ILE A 269 27.38 11.86 9.41
CA ILE A 269 28.35 12.64 8.63
C ILE A 269 29.61 11.81 8.33
N VAL A 270 30.14 11.06 9.31
CA VAL A 270 31.35 10.25 9.14
C VAL A 270 31.15 9.12 8.13
N GLN A 271 30.03 8.41 8.19
CA GLN A 271 29.77 7.27 7.29
C GLN A 271 29.48 7.70 5.85
N ASN A 272 29.02 8.93 5.66
CA ASN A 272 28.71 9.51 4.36
C ASN A 272 29.65 10.67 4.04
N ASN A 273 30.89 10.59 4.53
CA ASN A 273 31.93 11.56 4.21
C ASN A 273 32.08 11.62 2.68
N GLU A 274 32.31 12.81 2.14
CA GLU A 274 32.39 13.12 0.70
C GLU A 274 31.05 13.12 -0.06
N SER A 275 30.07 12.27 0.27
CA SER A 275 28.75 12.27 -0.40
C SER A 275 27.73 13.22 0.26
N LEU A 276 27.79 13.41 1.58
CA LEU A 276 26.87 14.30 2.30
C LEU A 276 27.41 15.73 2.36
N THR A 277 27.00 16.59 1.43
CA THR A 277 27.48 17.99 1.41
C THR A 277 26.62 18.94 2.25
N HIS A 278 25.31 18.72 2.32
CA HIS A 278 24.37 19.61 2.98
C HIS A 278 23.34 18.82 3.80
N ILE A 279 22.72 19.49 4.77
CA ILE A 279 21.65 18.97 5.61
C ILE A 279 20.42 19.87 5.46
N VAL A 280 19.31 19.27 5.05
CA VAL A 280 18.00 19.90 4.90
C VAL A 280 17.12 19.49 6.08
N VAL A 281 16.63 20.48 6.80
CA VAL A 281 15.73 20.33 7.95
C VAL A 281 14.56 21.30 7.85
N ASP A 282 13.49 21.01 8.58
CA ASP A 282 12.39 21.94 8.75
C ASP A 282 11.80 21.86 10.17
N ASN A 283 10.90 22.79 10.46
CA ASN A 283 10.19 22.85 11.75
C ASN A 283 9.02 21.87 11.88
N ASN A 284 8.73 21.04 10.87
CA ASN A 284 7.55 20.19 10.82
C ASN A 284 7.77 18.96 9.92
N SER A 285 8.65 18.07 10.34
CA SER A 285 8.96 16.84 9.62
C SER A 285 9.13 15.64 10.54
N ASP A 286 8.82 14.46 10.00
CA ASP A 286 9.12 13.17 10.61
C ASP A 286 10.59 12.77 10.35
N LEU A 287 11.53 13.68 10.63
CA LEU A 287 12.96 13.41 10.53
C LEU A 287 13.46 12.64 11.76
N GLN A 288 14.64 12.04 11.61
CA GLN A 288 15.40 11.49 12.73
C GLN A 288 15.62 12.57 13.81
N LYS A 289 15.58 12.17 15.09
CA LYS A 289 15.66 13.11 16.23
C LYS A 289 16.87 14.05 16.14
N TYR A 290 18.04 13.54 15.80
CA TYR A 290 19.25 14.38 15.68
C TYR A 290 19.21 15.37 14.51
N LEU A 291 18.40 15.13 13.48
CA LEU A 291 18.20 16.10 12.40
C LEU A 291 17.21 17.19 12.84
N LEU A 292 16.18 16.84 13.59
CA LEU A 292 15.26 17.83 14.16
C LEU A 292 15.98 18.79 15.11
N GLU A 293 16.92 18.27 15.90
CA GLU A 293 17.72 19.09 16.81
C GLU A 293 18.57 20.16 16.10
N ILE A 294 18.98 19.95 14.85
CA ILE A 294 19.73 20.94 14.05
C ILE A 294 18.88 22.19 13.75
N TYR A 295 17.55 22.06 13.74
CA TYR A 295 16.68 23.20 13.49
C TYR A 295 16.80 24.27 14.59
N ASP A 296 16.95 23.82 15.84
CA ASP A 296 16.98 24.63 17.06
C ASP A 296 18.39 24.85 17.63
N LYS A 297 19.35 23.96 17.34
CA LYS A 297 20.72 24.01 17.87
C LYS A 297 21.71 24.48 16.81
N GLU A 298 22.60 25.38 17.22
CA GLU A 298 23.74 25.79 16.41
C GLU A 298 24.89 24.78 16.53
N TYR A 299 25.48 24.42 15.40
CA TYR A 299 26.68 23.59 15.31
C TYR A 299 27.75 24.37 14.55
N GLU A 300 28.95 24.49 15.11
CA GLU A 300 30.03 25.29 14.49
C GLU A 300 30.43 24.80 13.09
N PHE A 301 30.27 23.51 12.82
CA PHE A 301 30.57 22.91 11.52
C PHE A 301 29.40 22.95 10.53
N LEU A 302 28.25 23.54 10.89
CA LEU A 302 27.09 23.71 10.01
C LEU A 302 26.86 25.18 9.68
N GLU A 303 27.04 25.54 8.42
CA GLU A 303 26.81 26.90 7.94
C GLU A 303 25.43 26.99 7.27
N LEU A 304 24.55 27.87 7.74
CA LEU A 304 23.24 28.09 7.11
C LEU A 304 23.45 28.77 5.75
N VAL A 305 23.07 28.09 4.66
CA VAL A 305 23.24 28.60 3.28
C VAL A 305 21.93 28.95 2.60
N TYR A 306 20.81 28.40 3.08
CA TYR A 306 19.49 28.70 2.54
C TYR A 306 18.43 28.56 3.62
N GLU A 307 17.52 29.54 3.68
CA GLU A 307 16.35 29.53 4.56
C GLU A 307 15.12 29.97 3.75
N TYR A 308 14.01 29.27 3.94
CA TYR A 308 12.77 29.58 3.25
C TYR A 308 11.56 29.36 4.16
N GLU A 309 10.72 30.37 4.29
CA GLU A 309 9.45 30.33 5.02
C GLU A 309 8.28 30.25 4.04
N MET A 310 7.49 29.18 4.14
CA MET A 310 6.30 28.99 3.33
C MET A 310 5.20 29.95 3.74
N LYS A 311 4.52 30.54 2.76
CA LYS A 311 3.53 31.60 3.00
C LYS A 311 2.31 31.13 3.78
N GLU A 312 1.84 29.91 3.54
CA GLU A 312 0.55 29.45 4.05
C GLU A 312 0.64 28.39 5.16
N LYS A 313 1.83 27.84 5.42
CA LYS A 313 1.99 26.66 6.29
C LYS A 313 2.76 26.90 7.59
N GLU A 314 3.19 28.14 7.85
CA GLU A 314 4.15 28.46 8.94
C GLU A 314 5.36 27.50 8.93
N ARG A 315 5.66 26.88 7.78
CA ARG A 315 6.67 25.84 7.62
C ARG A 315 7.94 26.51 7.13
N LYS A 316 9.03 26.27 7.82
CA LYS A 316 10.32 26.91 7.56
C LYS A 316 11.36 25.84 7.29
N PHE A 317 12.02 25.95 6.15
CA PHE A 317 13.11 25.09 5.73
C PHE A 317 14.43 25.78 5.98
N LYS A 318 15.41 25.03 6.49
CA LYS A 318 16.80 25.45 6.61
C LYS A 318 17.70 24.43 5.93
N VAL A 319 18.69 24.92 5.22
CA VAL A 319 19.71 24.10 4.57
C VAL A 319 21.07 24.53 5.06
N PHE A 320 21.79 23.58 5.63
CA PHE A 320 23.10 23.79 6.21
C PHE A 320 24.16 23.10 5.35
N LYS A 321 25.24 23.82 5.05
CA LYS A 321 26.44 23.25 4.43
C LYS A 321 27.35 22.70 5.53
N ILE A 322 27.86 21.48 5.33
CA ILE A 322 28.80 20.86 6.26
C ILE A 322 30.21 21.39 5.97
N ASN A 323 30.84 21.98 6.98
CA ASN A 323 32.24 22.35 6.95
C ASN A 323 33.09 21.20 7.50
N TYR A 324 33.55 20.32 6.61
CA TYR A 324 34.36 19.16 6.97
C TYR A 324 35.71 19.51 7.63
N ASN A 325 36.25 20.70 7.39
CA ASN A 325 37.49 21.15 8.05
C ASN A 325 37.28 21.43 9.54
N LEU A 326 36.08 21.91 9.91
CA LEU A 326 35.71 22.15 11.31
C LEU A 326 35.19 20.89 11.99
N PHE A 327 34.54 20.00 11.24
CA PHE A 327 34.02 18.74 11.76
C PHE A 327 35.13 17.73 12.10
N ASN A 328 36.13 17.60 11.23
CA ASN A 328 37.33 16.78 11.44
C ASN A 328 38.57 17.67 11.31
N PRO A 329 38.90 18.47 12.35
CA PRO A 329 40.14 19.23 12.35
C PRO A 329 41.32 18.25 12.28
N LYS A 330 42.23 18.47 11.32
CA LYS A 330 43.41 17.63 11.11
C LYS A 330 44.30 17.52 12.34
#